data_AF-A0A382VST4-F1
#
_entry.id   AF-A0A382VST4-F1
#
_cell.length_a   1.000
_cell.length_b   1.000
_cell.length_c   1.000
_cell.angle_alpha   90.00
_cell.angle_beta   90.00
_cell.angle_gamma   90.00
#
_symmetry.space_group_name_H-M   'P 1'
#
loop_
_entity.id
_entity.type
_entity.pdbx_description
1 polymer ?
#
loop_
_entity_poly.entity_id
_entity_poly.type
_entity_poly.pdbx_seq_one_letter_code
_entity_poly.pdbx_strand_id
1 'polypeptide(L)'
;MDPQRQVSAHLVVAEDGTITQLLPFNIIGWHAGRSAWADRTEFNQFSIGVEIDNPGRLHQRDGRLFTWFEREIAEADAVQGVHRNESASSWWHRYPTRQLEMVEQLCQLLVSTYSVRYILGHEEVAPQRKVDPGPAFPLDQIRSRVLGD
;
A
#
# COMPACT_ATOMS: atom_id res chain seq x y z
N MET A 1 -11.72 8.62 -15.58
CA MET A 1 -12.25 8.78 -14.20
C MET A 1 -13.70 8.34 -14.22
N ASP A 2 -14.06 7.35 -13.40
CA ASP A 2 -15.45 6.95 -13.20
C ASP A 2 -16.10 7.95 -12.21
N PRO A 3 -17.08 8.77 -12.63
CA PRO A 3 -17.70 9.78 -11.78
C PRO A 3 -18.48 9.19 -10.58
N GLN A 4 -18.69 7.87 -10.52
CA GLN A 4 -19.39 7.19 -9.42
C GLN A 4 -18.45 6.65 -8.33
N ARG A 5 -17.13 6.68 -8.53
CA ARG A 5 -16.13 6.24 -7.55
C ARG A 5 -15.07 7.31 -7.36
N GLN A 6 -15.32 8.22 -6.43
CA GLN A 6 -14.36 9.24 -6.03
C GLN A 6 -13.32 8.62 -5.09
N VAL A 7 -12.28 8.02 -5.66
CA VAL A 7 -11.11 7.53 -4.92
C VAL A 7 -9.95 8.50 -5.13
N SER A 8 -9.20 8.78 -4.07
CA SER A 8 -8.05 9.69 -4.15
C SER A 8 -7.05 9.41 -3.04
N ALA A 9 -5.76 9.53 -3.35
CA ALA A 9 -4.68 9.55 -2.37
C ALA A 9 -4.05 10.95 -2.31
N HIS A 10 -3.32 11.25 -1.24
CA HIS A 10 -2.54 12.49 -1.17
C HIS A 10 -1.27 12.37 -2.00
N LEU A 11 -0.63 11.20 -1.95
CA LEU A 11 0.62 10.90 -2.62
C LEU A 11 0.51 9.61 -3.42
N VAL A 12 1.24 9.54 -4.52
CA VAL A 12 1.50 8.31 -5.28
C VAL A 12 2.99 8.13 -5.41
N VAL A 13 3.50 6.93 -5.13
CA VAL A 13 4.89 6.54 -5.40
C VAL A 13 4.91 5.58 -6.60
N ALA A 14 5.43 6.06 -7.72
CA ALA A 14 5.57 5.28 -8.95
C ALA A 14 6.61 4.16 -8.81
N GLU A 15 6.61 3.20 -9.75
CA GLU A 15 7.53 2.06 -9.78
C GLU A 15 9.01 2.47 -9.76
N ASP A 16 9.34 3.61 -10.39
CA ASP A 16 10.70 4.15 -10.40
C ASP A 16 11.06 4.92 -9.11
N GLY A 17 10.14 5.08 -8.16
CA GLY A 17 10.31 5.86 -6.93
C GLY A 17 9.94 7.34 -7.04
N THR A 18 9.46 7.81 -8.19
CA THR A 18 8.95 9.17 -8.33
C THR A 18 7.71 9.38 -7.45
N ILE A 19 7.72 10.44 -6.65
CA ILE A 19 6.61 10.81 -5.76
C ILE A 19 5.82 11.95 -6.40
N THR A 20 4.52 11.76 -6.58
CA THR A 20 3.60 12.80 -7.03
C THR A 20 2.59 13.14 -5.94
N GLN A 21 2.43 14.43 -5.64
CA GLN A 21 1.36 14.90 -4.77
C GLN A 21 0.10 15.22 -5.58
N LEU A 22 -0.99 14.52 -5.27
CA LEU A 22 -2.28 14.71 -5.92
C LEU A 22 -3.20 15.63 -5.12
N LEU A 23 -3.17 15.51 -3.79
CA LEU A 23 -3.96 16.35 -2.88
C LEU A 23 -3.07 17.04 -1.84
N PRO A 24 -3.39 18.28 -1.45
CA PRO A 24 -2.73 18.93 -0.31
C PRO A 24 -3.09 18.21 1.00
N PHE A 25 -2.19 18.21 1.99
CA PHE A 25 -2.41 17.47 3.24
C PHE A 25 -3.44 18.11 4.19
N ASN A 26 -3.96 19.29 3.85
CA ASN A 26 -4.99 19.99 4.61
C ASN A 26 -6.42 19.72 4.09
N ILE A 27 -6.60 18.74 3.21
CA ILE A 27 -7.92 18.27 2.77
C ILE A 27 -8.06 16.77 2.98
N ILE A 28 -9.29 16.29 3.02
CA ILE A 28 -9.59 14.86 3.21
C ILE A 28 -9.50 14.14 1.85
N GLY A 29 -8.57 13.19 1.74
CA GLY A 29 -8.53 12.22 0.64
C GLY A 29 -9.45 11.02 0.89
N TRP A 30 -10.02 10.46 -0.19
CA TRP A 30 -10.92 9.31 -0.14
C TRP A 30 -10.20 8.01 -0.52
N HIS A 31 -9.32 7.53 0.37
CA HIS A 31 -8.47 6.35 0.12
C HIS A 31 -8.80 5.16 1.02
N ALA A 32 -9.07 5.37 2.31
CA ALA A 32 -9.35 4.30 3.27
C ALA A 32 -10.81 3.80 3.16
N GLY A 33 -11.76 4.70 2.88
CA GLY A 33 -13.20 4.38 2.91
C GLY A 33 -13.65 3.87 4.29
N ARG A 34 -14.64 2.98 4.33
CA ARG A 34 -15.07 2.31 5.58
C ARG A 34 -13.89 1.57 6.19
N SER A 35 -13.45 2.04 7.35
CA SER A 35 -12.18 1.64 7.98
C SER A 35 -12.24 1.74 9.51
N ALA A 36 -11.54 0.85 10.21
CA ALA A 36 -11.41 0.81 11.66
C ALA A 36 -10.10 0.13 12.08
N TRP A 37 -9.42 0.69 13.08
CA TRP A 37 -8.23 0.11 13.71
C TRP A 37 -8.08 0.67 15.12
N ALA A 38 -7.76 -0.21 16.08
CA ALA A 38 -7.83 0.07 17.51
C ALA A 38 -9.20 0.68 17.90
N ASP A 39 -9.22 1.83 18.56
CA ASP A 39 -10.41 2.56 19.02
C ASP A 39 -10.93 3.59 18.00
N ARG A 40 -10.34 3.67 16.79
CA ARG A 40 -10.69 4.68 15.78
C ARG A 40 -11.35 4.07 14.56
N THR A 41 -12.30 4.83 13.98
CA THR A 41 -12.95 4.54 12.70
C THR A 41 -12.83 5.71 11.74
N GLU A 42 -13.19 5.51 10.47
CA GLU A 42 -13.27 6.56 9.43
C GLU A 42 -11.91 7.24 9.14
N PHE A 43 -10.90 6.43 8.80
CA PHE A 43 -9.51 6.88 8.67
C PHE A 43 -9.28 7.96 7.61
N ASN A 44 -10.16 8.15 6.62
CA ASN A 44 -10.07 9.29 5.70
C ASN A 44 -9.95 10.64 6.44
N GLN A 45 -10.58 10.78 7.61
CA GLN A 45 -10.55 12.04 8.39
C GLN A 45 -9.24 12.25 9.17
N PHE A 46 -8.41 11.22 9.30
CA PHE A 46 -7.30 11.20 10.26
C PHE A 46 -5.99 10.67 9.67
N SER A 47 -5.90 10.54 8.34
CA SER A 47 -4.72 9.94 7.71
C SER A 47 -4.34 10.61 6.40
N ILE A 48 -3.07 10.47 6.07
CA ILE A 48 -2.50 10.83 4.78
C ILE A 48 -2.37 9.54 3.96
N GLY A 49 -3.23 9.36 2.96
CA GLY A 49 -3.14 8.26 2.01
C GLY A 49 -1.94 8.37 1.07
N VAL A 50 -1.15 7.30 1.03
CA VAL A 50 -0.04 7.07 0.10
C VAL A 50 -0.38 5.86 -0.75
N GLU A 51 -0.56 6.05 -2.05
CA GLU A 51 -0.70 4.96 -3.01
C GLU A 51 0.71 4.54 -3.48
N ILE A 52 0.95 3.23 -3.60
CA ILE A 52 2.21 2.70 -4.12
C ILE A 52 1.87 1.92 -5.37
N ASP A 53 2.37 2.38 -6.53
CA ASP A 53 2.05 1.78 -7.82
C ASP A 53 2.59 0.35 -7.90
N ASN A 54 1.69 -0.63 -7.76
CA ASN A 54 2.02 -2.03 -7.82
C ASN A 54 0.77 -2.85 -8.21
N PRO A 55 0.89 -3.82 -9.14
CA PRO A 55 -0.21 -4.72 -9.52
C PRO A 55 -0.79 -5.56 -8.37
N GLY A 56 -0.05 -5.74 -7.29
CA GLY A 56 -0.45 -6.51 -6.12
C GLY A 56 -0.41 -8.01 -6.38
N ARG A 57 -1.51 -8.69 -6.02
CA ARG A 57 -1.62 -10.15 -6.15
C ARG A 57 -1.60 -10.58 -7.62
N LEU A 58 -0.85 -11.63 -7.89
CA LEU A 58 -0.74 -12.27 -9.20
C LEU A 58 -1.60 -13.53 -9.27
N HIS A 59 -2.05 -13.86 -10.47
CA HIS A 59 -2.72 -15.13 -10.76
C HIS A 59 -1.82 -16.03 -11.61
N GLN A 60 -1.89 -17.34 -11.38
CA GLN A 60 -1.08 -18.32 -12.10
C GLN A 60 -1.91 -19.03 -13.18
N ARG A 61 -1.36 -19.15 -14.38
CA ARG A 61 -1.95 -19.88 -15.52
C ARG A 61 -0.84 -20.62 -16.25
N ASP A 62 -0.95 -21.95 -16.36
CA ASP A 62 0.01 -22.81 -17.05
C ASP A 62 1.47 -22.60 -16.60
N GLY A 63 1.68 -22.44 -15.29
CA GLY A 63 3.00 -22.21 -14.70
C GLY A 63 3.53 -20.78 -14.81
N ARG A 64 2.80 -19.87 -15.46
CA ARG A 64 3.18 -18.44 -15.63
C ARG A 64 2.37 -17.54 -14.72
N LEU A 65 2.91 -16.37 -14.38
CA LEU A 65 2.31 -15.40 -13.46
C LEU A 65 1.80 -14.18 -14.21
N PHE A 66 0.63 -13.68 -13.81
CA PHE A 66 -0.03 -12.56 -14.48
C PHE A 66 -0.63 -11.58 -13.49
N THR A 67 -0.61 -10.30 -13.84
CA THR A 67 -1.36 -9.25 -13.14
C THR A 67 -2.86 -9.36 -13.43
N TRP A 68 -3.70 -8.65 -12.68
CA TRP A 68 -5.14 -8.59 -12.95
C TRP A 68 -5.52 -7.98 -14.31
N PHE A 69 -4.58 -7.28 -14.96
CA PHE A 69 -4.73 -6.71 -16.30
C PHE A 69 -3.99 -7.52 -17.38
N GLU A 70 -3.74 -8.80 -17.11
CA GLU A 70 -3.19 -9.79 -18.06
C GLU A 70 -1.76 -9.46 -18.56
N ARG A 71 -0.96 -8.72 -17.78
CA ARG A 71 0.49 -8.60 -18.03
C ARG A 71 1.22 -9.78 -17.41
N GLU A 72 2.01 -10.49 -18.22
CA GLU A 72 2.90 -11.55 -17.72
C GLU A 72 4.03 -10.95 -16.87
N ILE A 73 4.30 -11.59 -15.73
CA ILE A 73 5.34 -11.23 -14.76
C ILE A 73 6.33 -12.39 -14.66
N ALA A 74 7.63 -12.09 -14.76
CA ALA A 74 8.66 -13.10 -14.55
C ALA A 74 8.63 -13.56 -13.08
N GLU A 75 8.86 -14.85 -12.82
CA GLU A 75 8.94 -15.38 -11.46
C GLU A 75 10.01 -14.66 -10.61
N ALA A 76 11.09 -14.21 -11.26
CA ALA A 76 12.14 -13.39 -10.65
C ALA A 76 11.62 -12.06 -10.09
N ASP A 77 10.52 -11.51 -10.61
CA ASP A 77 9.88 -10.26 -10.19
C ASP A 77 8.65 -10.51 -9.29
N ALA A 78 8.43 -11.76 -8.89
CA ALA A 78 7.36 -12.17 -8.00
C ALA A 78 7.89 -12.67 -6.66
N VAL A 79 7.00 -12.74 -5.67
CA VAL A 79 7.26 -13.36 -4.38
C VAL A 79 6.03 -14.13 -3.93
N GLN A 80 6.26 -15.32 -3.35
CA GLN A 80 5.21 -16.02 -2.63
C GLN A 80 5.12 -15.50 -1.21
N GLY A 81 3.92 -15.21 -0.75
CA GLY A 81 3.67 -14.75 0.60
C GLY A 81 2.26 -15.08 1.05
N VAL A 82 2.11 -15.29 2.36
CA VAL A 82 0.81 -15.43 3.01
C VAL A 82 0.37 -14.04 3.43
N HIS A 83 -0.76 -13.58 2.91
CA HIS A 83 -1.35 -12.31 3.32
C HIS A 83 -1.80 -12.40 4.79
N ARG A 84 -1.64 -11.32 5.56
CA ARG A 84 -1.85 -11.35 7.02
C ARG A 84 -3.26 -11.76 7.46
N ASN A 85 -4.27 -11.53 6.62
CA ASN A 85 -5.67 -11.91 6.88
C ASN A 85 -6.08 -13.23 6.20
N GLU A 86 -5.13 -14.00 5.67
CA GLU A 86 -5.37 -15.26 4.96
C GLU A 86 -4.48 -16.37 5.50
N SER A 87 -4.81 -17.62 5.17
CA SER A 87 -4.02 -18.80 5.55
C SER A 87 -3.24 -19.41 4.38
N ALA A 88 -3.61 -19.07 3.14
CA ALA A 88 -3.00 -19.64 1.94
C ALA A 88 -1.92 -18.71 1.38
N SER A 89 -0.83 -19.29 0.89
CA SER A 89 0.18 -18.56 0.13
C SER A 89 -0.37 -18.17 -1.24
N SER A 90 0.01 -16.99 -1.73
CA SER A 90 -0.29 -16.51 -3.08
C SER A 90 0.94 -15.83 -3.67
N TRP A 91 0.95 -15.65 -4.99
CA TRP A 91 1.97 -14.88 -5.69
C TRP A 91 1.65 -13.40 -5.67
N TRP A 92 2.68 -12.57 -5.50
CA TRP A 92 2.57 -11.11 -5.44
C TRP A 92 3.68 -10.48 -6.25
N HIS A 93 3.40 -9.35 -6.91
CA HIS A 93 4.40 -8.58 -7.63
C HIS A 93 5.37 -7.92 -6.64
N ARG A 94 6.67 -8.05 -6.88
CA ARG A 94 7.68 -7.42 -6.05
C ARG A 94 7.68 -5.90 -6.25
N TYR A 95 7.92 -5.18 -5.17
CA TYR A 95 8.20 -3.74 -5.24
C TYR A 95 9.69 -3.54 -5.59
N PRO A 96 10.05 -2.71 -6.57
CA PRO A 96 11.44 -2.35 -6.82
C PRO A 96 12.10 -1.72 -5.60
N THR A 97 13.39 -1.99 -5.40
CA THR A 97 14.15 -1.46 -4.26
C THR A 97 14.04 0.05 -4.14
N ARG A 98 14.18 0.78 -5.26
CA ARG A 98 14.07 2.25 -5.26
C ARG A 98 12.68 2.74 -4.83
N GLN A 99 11.62 2.04 -5.22
CA GLN A 99 10.27 2.37 -4.80
C GLN A 99 10.12 2.21 -3.28
N LEU A 100 10.63 1.11 -2.72
CA LEU A 100 10.61 0.86 -1.27
C LEU A 100 11.43 1.89 -0.48
N GLU A 101 12.63 2.23 -0.95
CA GLU A 101 13.48 3.26 -0.34
C GLU A 101 12.77 4.62 -0.28
N MET A 102 12.08 5.00 -1.36
CA MET A 102 11.35 6.26 -1.43
C MET A 102 10.11 6.27 -0.54
N VAL A 103 9.39 5.15 -0.44
CA VAL A 103 8.28 5.02 0.51
C VAL A 103 8.78 5.15 1.95
N GLU A 104 9.90 4.52 2.30
CA GLU A 104 10.48 4.62 3.64
C GLU A 104 10.90 6.06 3.98
N GLN A 105 11.63 6.74 3.09
CA GLN A 105 12.01 8.15 3.26
C GLN A 105 10.78 9.06 3.39
N LEU A 106 9.74 8.80 2.60
CA LEU A 106 8.49 9.53 2.68
C LEU A 106 7.80 9.32 4.04
N CYS A 107 7.74 8.08 4.54
CA CYS A 107 7.20 7.79 5.86
C CYS A 107 7.98 8.53 6.97
N GLN A 108 9.32 8.54 6.91
CA GLN A 108 10.16 9.28 7.87
C GLN A 108 9.86 10.78 7.86
N LEU A 109 9.71 11.36 6.66
CA LEU A 109 9.38 12.77 6.51
C LEU A 109 7.98 13.10 7.07
N LEU A 110 6.98 12.29 6.76
CA LEU A 110 5.61 12.51 7.25
C LEU A 110 5.51 12.36 8.77
N VAL A 111 6.18 11.35 9.34
CA VAL A 111 6.24 11.14 10.80
C VAL A 111 6.89 12.32 11.49
N SER A 112 8.07 12.75 11.03
CA SER A 112 8.78 13.88 11.63
C SER A 112 8.06 15.23 11.47
N THR A 113 7.37 15.44 10.34
CA THR A 113 6.72 16.73 10.03
C THR A 113 5.37 16.87 10.72
N TYR A 114 4.55 15.83 10.71
CA TYR A 114 3.16 15.88 11.16
C TYR A 114 2.90 15.11 12.46
N SER A 115 3.96 14.59 13.10
CA SER A 115 3.84 13.76 14.31
C SER A 115 2.91 12.56 14.09
N VAL A 116 2.99 11.94 12.91
CA VAL A 116 2.20 10.75 12.58
C VAL A 116 2.61 9.61 13.53
N ARG A 117 1.62 9.07 14.25
CA ARG A 117 1.86 8.03 15.27
C ARG A 117 1.83 6.61 14.71
N TYR A 118 1.14 6.39 13.59
CA TYR A 118 0.88 5.06 13.06
C TYR A 118 1.12 5.01 11.55
N ILE A 119 1.73 3.91 11.09
CA ILE A 119 1.88 3.57 9.67
C ILE A 119 1.12 2.26 9.47
N LEU A 120 -0.02 2.30 8.80
CA LEU A 120 -0.95 1.16 8.67
C LEU A 120 -1.16 0.79 7.19
N GLY A 121 -1.31 -0.50 6.93
CA GLY A 121 -1.78 -1.02 5.65
C GLY A 121 -3.29 -0.93 5.52
N HIS A 122 -3.79 -0.91 4.28
CA HIS A 122 -5.24 -0.89 4.04
C HIS A 122 -5.91 -2.18 4.52
N GLU A 123 -5.21 -3.30 4.39
CA GLU A 123 -5.55 -4.61 4.94
C GLU A 123 -5.66 -4.62 6.48
N GLU A 124 -5.05 -3.68 7.20
CA GLU A 124 -5.17 -3.56 8.66
C GLU A 124 -6.40 -2.74 9.06
N VAL A 125 -6.71 -1.67 8.31
CA VAL A 125 -7.86 -0.80 8.63
C VAL A 125 -9.17 -1.26 7.98
N ALA A 126 -9.11 -2.12 6.97
CA ALA A 126 -10.28 -2.65 6.25
C ALA A 126 -10.12 -4.14 5.89
N PRO A 127 -9.87 -5.03 6.88
CA PRO A 127 -9.39 -6.40 6.66
C PRO A 127 -10.32 -7.30 5.83
N GLN A 128 -11.63 -7.03 5.84
CA GLN A 128 -12.63 -7.81 5.09
C GLN A 128 -12.81 -7.37 3.64
N ARG A 129 -12.19 -6.25 3.24
CA ARG A 129 -12.41 -5.62 1.93
C ARG A 129 -11.12 -5.40 1.15
N LYS A 130 -9.98 -5.34 1.85
CA LYS A 130 -8.72 -4.84 1.32
C LYS A 130 -7.60 -5.81 1.64
N VAL A 131 -6.69 -5.91 0.68
CA VAL A 131 -5.56 -6.85 0.68
C VAL A 131 -4.22 -6.15 0.38
N ASP A 132 -4.28 -4.83 0.20
CA ASP A 132 -3.14 -3.95 -0.03
C ASP A 132 -2.55 -3.45 1.31
N PRO A 133 -1.22 -3.30 1.42
CA PRO A 133 -0.22 -3.43 0.34
C PRO A 133 0.26 -4.88 0.09
N GLY A 134 -0.22 -5.85 0.86
CA GLY A 134 0.11 -7.25 0.69
C GLY A 134 1.50 -7.66 1.22
N PRO A 135 1.78 -8.97 1.26
CA PRO A 135 2.99 -9.53 1.87
C PRO A 135 4.28 -9.24 1.09
N ALA A 136 4.19 -8.75 -0.16
CA ALA A 136 5.36 -8.30 -0.92
C ALA A 136 5.89 -6.94 -0.43
N PHE A 137 5.07 -6.16 0.26
CA PHE A 137 5.46 -4.88 0.83
C PHE A 137 5.98 -5.07 2.26
N PRO A 138 7.19 -4.61 2.60
CA PRO A 138 7.81 -4.83 3.90
C PRO A 138 7.29 -3.85 4.98
N LEU A 139 5.96 -3.79 5.17
CA LEU A 139 5.29 -2.82 6.05
C LEU A 139 5.85 -2.83 7.47
N ASP A 140 5.96 -4.02 8.07
CA ASP A 140 6.37 -4.14 9.47
C ASP A 140 7.85 -3.75 9.66
N GLN A 141 8.69 -3.99 8.65
CA GLN A 141 10.11 -3.60 8.68
C GLN A 141 10.26 -2.09 8.55
N ILE A 142 9.51 -1.46 7.63
CA ILE A 142 9.47 -0.01 7.49
C ILE A 142 8.93 0.61 8.78
N ARG A 143 7.84 0.08 9.34
CA ARG A 143 7.25 0.55 10.60
C ARG A 143 8.28 0.56 11.73
N SER A 144 8.99 -0.55 11.95
CA SER A 144 10.02 -0.64 13.00
C SER A 144 11.16 0.35 12.77
N ARG A 145 11.69 0.47 11.53
CA ARG A 145 12.77 1.43 11.22
C ARG A 145 12.34 2.89 11.39
N VAL A 146 11.10 3.22 11.06
CA VAL A 146 10.61 4.61 11.05
C VAL A 146 10.10 5.05 12.43
N LEU A 147 9.40 4.19 13.15
CA LEU A 147 8.81 4.53 14.45
C LEU A 147 9.73 4.19 15.64
N GLY A 148 10.72 3.32 15.45
CA GLY A 148 11.68 2.95 16.49
C GLY A 148 11.13 1.96 17.53
N ASP A 149 10.13 1.17 17.14
CA ASP A 149 9.56 0.07 17.94
C ASP A 149 10.35 -1.24 17.80
#